data_AF-A0A5C5SE94-F1
#
_entry.id   AF-A0A5C5SE94-F1
#
_cell.length_a   1.000
_cell.length_b   1.000
_cell.length_c   1.000
_cell.angle_alpha   90.00
_cell.angle_beta   90.00
_cell.angle_gamma   90.00
#
_symmetry.space_group_name_H-M   'P 1'
#
loop_
_entity.id
_entity.type
_entity.pdbx_description
1 polymer ?
#
loop_
_entity_poly.entity_id
_entity_poly.type
_entity_poly.pdbx_seq_one_letter_code
_entity_poly.pdbx_strand_id
1 'polypeptide(L)'
;MRKVLLDALRPTVETDLGQPVQFVVRTLRVQGDWGFAVVMPRTKDGREIDYRKTRHAQRIRDGVFDGGTVEALLHNQAGRWTVRDFAVGPTDVYYAGWPDRFGAPYRLFGLTKPD
;
A
#
# COMPACT_ATOMS: atom_id res chain seq x y z
N MET A 1 -17.44 1.50 -0.23
CA MET A 1 -16.11 1.97 -0.70
C MET A 1 -14.94 1.23 -0.04
N ARG A 2 -14.79 1.25 1.29
CA ARG A 2 -13.65 0.59 1.99
C ARG A 2 -13.37 -0.84 1.54
N LYS A 3 -14.37 -1.73 1.57
CA LYS A 3 -14.23 -3.12 1.14
C LYS A 3 -13.70 -3.24 -0.30
N VAL A 4 -14.22 -2.42 -1.22
CA VAL A 4 -13.83 -2.44 -2.64
C VAL A 4 -12.36 -2.13 -2.83
N LEU A 5 -11.82 -1.11 -2.16
CA LEU A 5 -10.39 -0.75 -2.23
C LEU A 5 -9.50 -1.84 -1.65
N LEU A 6 -9.89 -2.40 -0.49
CA LEU A 6 -9.12 -3.46 0.15
C LEU A 6 -9.15 -4.75 -0.66
N ASP A 7 -10.27 -5.08 -1.30
CA ASP A 7 -10.38 -6.23 -2.19
C ASP A 7 -9.60 -6.01 -3.49
N ALA A 8 -9.53 -4.77 -4.00
CA ALA A 8 -8.68 -4.44 -5.15
C ALA A 8 -7.18 -4.51 -4.81
N LEU A 9 -6.78 -4.14 -3.59
CA LEU A 9 -5.39 -4.19 -3.12
C LEU A 9 -4.93 -5.62 -2.81
N ARG A 10 -5.81 -6.46 -2.26
CA ARG A 10 -5.45 -7.77 -1.70
C ARG A 10 -4.64 -8.65 -2.65
N PRO A 11 -5.05 -8.87 -3.91
CA PRO A 11 -4.31 -9.77 -4.80
C PRO A 11 -2.87 -9.31 -5.05
N THR A 12 -2.64 -8.00 -5.16
CA THR A 12 -1.30 -7.42 -5.34
C THR A 12 -0.41 -7.72 -4.14
N VAL A 13 -0.93 -7.55 -2.92
CA VAL A 13 -0.16 -7.81 -1.69
C VAL A 13 0.03 -9.30 -1.44
N GLU A 14 -0.97 -10.13 -1.73
CA GLU A 14 -0.84 -11.59 -1.59
C GLU A 14 0.19 -12.17 -2.56
N THR A 15 0.22 -11.67 -3.80
CA THR A 15 1.24 -12.03 -4.78
C THR A 15 2.62 -11.62 -4.31
N ASP A 16 2.77 -10.41 -3.77
CA ASP A 16 4.04 -9.90 -3.27
C ASP A 16 4.58 -10.71 -2.08
N LEU A 17 3.71 -11.04 -1.12
CA LEU A 17 4.08 -11.74 0.11
C LEU A 17 4.04 -13.26 -0.02
N GLY A 18 3.60 -13.78 -1.16
CA GLY A 18 3.50 -15.22 -1.45
C GLY A 18 2.49 -15.96 -0.57
N GLN A 19 1.52 -15.27 0.03
CA GLN A 19 0.55 -15.87 0.95
C GLN A 19 -0.73 -15.05 1.08
N PRO A 20 -1.87 -15.68 1.46
CA PRO A 20 -3.11 -14.96 1.74
C PRO A 20 -2.97 -14.00 2.93
N VAL A 21 -3.63 -12.84 2.84
CA VAL A 21 -3.55 -11.82 3.91
C VAL A 21 -4.91 -11.25 4.29
N GLN A 22 -4.99 -10.80 5.55
CA GLN A 22 -5.98 -9.84 6.03
C GLN A 22 -5.31 -8.48 6.26
N PHE A 23 -6.11 -7.41 6.29
CA PHE A 23 -5.57 -6.06 6.47
C PHE A 23 -6.09 -5.43 7.75
N VAL A 24 -5.16 -5.01 8.61
CA VAL A 24 -5.43 -3.95 9.59
C VAL A 24 -5.20 -2.62 8.89
N VAL A 25 -6.22 -1.77 8.84
CA VAL A 25 -6.11 -0.49 8.10
C VAL A 25 -5.69 0.62 9.04
N ARG A 26 -4.59 1.30 8.72
CA ARG A 26 -4.14 2.51 9.42
C ARG A 26 -4.65 3.79 8.78
N THR A 27 -4.67 3.84 7.45
CA THR A 27 -5.20 4.97 6.69
C THR A 27 -5.93 4.45 5.46
N LEU A 28 -7.07 5.05 5.16
CA LEU A 28 -7.78 4.85 3.91
C LEU A 28 -8.47 6.14 3.51
N ARG A 29 -8.08 6.70 2.37
CA ARG A 29 -8.59 7.96 1.84
C ARG A 29 -8.98 7.77 0.39
N VAL A 30 -9.95 8.56 -0.05
CA VAL A 30 -10.42 8.61 -1.44
C VAL A 30 -10.60 10.07 -1.82
N GLN A 31 -10.17 10.43 -3.02
CA GLN A 31 -10.39 11.75 -3.60
C GLN A 31 -10.60 11.62 -5.11
N GLY A 32 -11.83 11.88 -5.56
CA GLY A 32 -12.23 11.60 -6.93
C GLY A 32 -11.99 10.12 -7.27
N ASP A 33 -11.26 9.89 -8.35
CA ASP A 33 -10.91 8.55 -8.83
C ASP A 33 -9.63 7.98 -8.18
N TRP A 34 -9.05 8.66 -7.20
CA TRP A 34 -7.85 8.19 -6.51
C TRP A 34 -8.12 7.66 -5.11
N GLY A 35 -7.40 6.61 -4.73
CA GLY A 35 -7.46 5.98 -3.42
C GLY A 35 -6.06 5.84 -2.83
N PHE A 36 -5.93 6.09 -1.53
CA PHE A 36 -4.69 5.89 -0.79
C PHE A 36 -4.95 4.99 0.42
N ALA A 37 -4.15 3.94 0.54
CA ALA A 37 -4.24 2.98 1.64
C ALA A 37 -2.89 2.83 2.34
N VAL A 38 -2.91 2.89 3.67
CA VAL A 38 -1.83 2.41 4.52
C VAL A 38 -2.38 1.28 5.37
N VAL A 39 -1.89 0.06 5.14
CA VAL A 39 -2.39 -1.16 5.78
C VAL A 39 -1.25 -1.96 6.39
N MET A 40 -1.57 -2.78 7.38
CA MET A 40 -0.68 -3.82 7.88
C MET A 40 -1.26 -5.18 7.50
N PRO A 41 -0.58 -5.93 6.62
CA PRO A 41 -0.94 -7.31 6.33
C PRO A 41 -0.78 -8.17 7.58
N ARG A 42 -1.74 -9.08 7.77
CA ARG A 42 -1.74 -10.14 8.77
C ARG A 42 -2.03 -11.46 8.07
N THR A 43 -1.58 -12.57 8.65
CA THR A 43 -1.96 -13.90 8.16
C THR A 43 -3.47 -14.10 8.28
N LYS A 44 -4.01 -15.17 7.69
CA LYS A 44 -5.43 -15.54 7.84
C LYS A 44 -5.86 -15.72 9.31
N ASP A 45 -4.92 -16.11 10.18
CA ASP A 45 -5.14 -16.27 11.63
C ASP A 45 -4.92 -14.96 12.41
N GLY A 46 -4.67 -13.83 11.74
CA GLY A 46 -4.46 -12.52 12.36
C GLY A 46 -3.05 -12.26 12.89
N ARG A 47 -2.10 -13.18 12.69
CA ARG A 47 -0.70 -13.02 13.14
C ARG A 47 0.09 -12.08 12.23
N GLU A 48 1.20 -11.56 12.74
CA GLU A 48 2.12 -10.77 11.93
C GLU A 48 2.74 -11.60 10.80
N ILE A 49 2.99 -10.98 9.65
CA ILE A 49 3.69 -11.63 8.54
C ILE A 49 5.17 -11.76 8.88
N ASP A 50 5.73 -12.96 8.69
CA ASP A 50 7.18 -13.16 8.75
C ASP A 50 7.82 -12.74 7.41
N TYR A 51 8.18 -11.47 7.29
CA TYR A 51 8.75 -10.92 6.06
C TYR A 51 10.10 -11.52 5.67
N ARG A 52 10.81 -12.18 6.59
CA ARG A 52 12.06 -12.92 6.30
C ARG A 52 11.81 -14.16 5.43
N LYS A 53 10.56 -14.61 5.32
CA LYS A 53 10.12 -15.71 4.45
C LYS A 53 9.47 -15.22 3.15
N THR A 54 9.61 -13.93 2.84
CA THR A 54 9.07 -13.31 1.61
C THR A 54 10.23 -12.82 0.73
N ARG A 55 9.92 -12.26 -0.45
CA ARG A 55 10.93 -11.61 -1.30
C ARG A 55 11.67 -10.44 -0.63
N HIS A 56 11.16 -9.93 0.51
CA HIS A 56 11.76 -8.83 1.25
C HIS A 56 12.89 -9.25 2.21
N ALA A 57 13.21 -10.54 2.31
CA ALA A 57 14.22 -11.06 3.23
C ALA A 57 15.60 -10.39 3.09
N GLN A 58 16.02 -10.08 1.87
CA GLN A 58 17.30 -9.40 1.63
C GLN A 58 17.28 -7.95 2.12
N ARG A 59 16.19 -7.20 1.87
CA ARG A 59 16.03 -5.83 2.38
C ARG A 59 16.08 -5.77 3.91
N ILE A 60 15.56 -6.79 4.59
CA ILE A 60 15.67 -6.93 6.05
C ILE A 60 17.13 -7.14 6.47
N ARG A 61 17.86 -8.04 5.79
CA ARG A 61 19.29 -8.27 6.07
C ARG A 61 20.13 -7.02 5.86
N ASP A 62 19.80 -6.23 4.84
CA ASP A 62 20.49 -5.00 4.48
C ASP A 62 20.06 -3.79 5.32
N GLY A 63 19.10 -3.96 6.26
CA GLY A 63 18.61 -2.88 7.11
C GLY A 63 17.75 -1.84 6.39
N VAL A 64 17.23 -2.14 5.20
CA VAL A 64 16.41 -1.24 4.34
C VAL A 64 14.96 -1.72 4.21
N PHE A 65 14.40 -2.14 5.34
CA PHE A 65 13.01 -2.56 5.48
C PHE A 65 12.45 -2.08 6.82
N ASP A 66 11.54 -1.12 6.79
CA ASP A 66 10.96 -0.52 7.99
C ASP A 66 9.56 -1.07 8.28
N GLY A 67 9.53 -2.28 8.83
CA GLY A 67 8.31 -2.87 9.36
C GLY A 67 7.27 -3.32 8.34
N GLY A 68 6.10 -3.75 8.84
CA GLY A 68 5.09 -4.47 8.08
C GLY A 68 3.98 -3.61 7.46
N THR A 69 4.21 -2.32 7.22
CA THR A 69 3.23 -1.48 6.55
C THR A 69 3.29 -1.68 5.04
N VAL A 70 2.13 -1.56 4.39
CA VAL A 70 1.98 -1.44 2.95
C VAL A 70 1.34 -0.10 2.66
N GLU A 71 2.01 0.70 1.85
CA GLU A 71 1.48 1.94 1.31
C GLU A 71 1.06 1.68 -0.14
N ALA A 72 -0.16 2.03 -0.51
CA ALA A 72 -0.68 1.76 -1.84
C ALA A 72 -1.48 2.94 -2.42
N LEU A 73 -1.20 3.24 -3.68
CA LEU A 73 -2.00 4.12 -4.53
C LEU A 73 -2.93 3.28 -5.40
N LEU A 74 -4.20 3.61 -5.37
CA LEU A 74 -5.22 3.01 -6.22
C LEU A 74 -5.83 4.06 -7.13
N HIS A 75 -6.22 3.64 -8.33
CA HIS A 75 -6.93 4.49 -9.29
C HIS A 75 -8.19 3.77 -9.77
N ASN A 76 -9.28 4.52 -9.87
CA ASN A 76 -10.54 4.07 -10.41
C ASN A 76 -10.57 4.40 -11.91
N GLN A 77 -10.69 3.36 -12.74
CA GLN A 77 -10.87 3.53 -14.17
C GLN A 77 -12.22 2.90 -14.54
N ALA A 78 -13.18 3.75 -14.91
CA ALA A 78 -14.53 3.34 -15.32
C ALA A 78 -15.24 2.42 -14.31
N GLY A 79 -15.12 2.71 -13.01
CA GLY A 79 -15.75 1.95 -11.93
C GLY A 79 -14.90 0.80 -11.38
N ARG A 80 -13.72 0.53 -11.96
CA ARG A 80 -12.81 -0.51 -11.50
C ARG A 80 -11.59 0.09 -10.81
N TRP A 81 -11.41 -0.26 -9.53
CA TRP A 81 -10.22 0.10 -8.77
C TRP A 81 -9.06 -0.85 -9.09
N THR A 82 -7.89 -0.29 -9.37
CA THR A 82 -6.63 -1.03 -9.59
C THR A 82 -5.51 -0.40 -8.78
N VAL A 83 -4.50 -1.19 -8.40
CA VAL A 83 -3.29 -0.69 -7.75
C VAL A 83 -2.41 -0.04 -8.82
N ARG A 84 -2.09 1.24 -8.64
CA ARG A 84 -1.21 1.99 -9.54
C ARG A 84 0.26 1.89 -9.14
N ASP A 85 0.52 1.95 -7.85
CA ASP A 85 1.84 1.74 -7.25
C ASP A 85 1.68 1.34 -5.78
N PHE A 86 2.67 0.65 -5.22
CA PHE A 86 2.69 0.26 -3.81
C PHE A 86 4.12 0.01 -3.32
N ALA A 87 4.30 0.10 -2.01
CA ALA A 87 5.52 -0.30 -1.33
C ALA A 87 5.21 -1.09 -0.05
N VAL A 88 6.08 -2.04 0.27
CA VAL A 88 6.01 -2.84 1.50
C VAL A 88 7.24 -2.53 2.35
N GLY A 89 7.02 -2.17 3.61
CA GLY A 89 8.04 -1.73 4.56
C GLY A 89 8.95 -0.64 4.00
N PRO A 90 8.42 0.45 3.40
CA PRO A 90 9.27 1.54 2.93
C PRO A 90 9.97 2.22 4.12
N THR A 91 11.24 2.56 3.97
CA THR A 91 12.05 3.24 5.02
C THR A 91 11.81 4.75 5.08
N ASP A 92 11.07 5.30 4.13
CA ASP A 92 10.74 6.72 4.01
C ASP A 92 9.30 6.85 3.48
N VAL A 93 8.81 8.07 3.37
CA VAL A 93 7.49 8.43 2.84
C VAL A 93 7.44 8.14 1.33
N TYR A 94 7.30 6.87 0.96
CA TYR A 94 7.37 6.39 -0.42
C TYR A 94 6.32 7.05 -1.32
N TYR A 95 5.15 7.36 -0.75
CA TYR A 95 4.08 8.03 -1.48
C TYR A 95 4.34 9.49 -1.84
N ALA A 96 5.40 10.13 -1.33
CA ALA A 96 5.63 11.56 -1.52
C ALA A 96 5.79 11.96 -3.00
N GLY A 97 6.36 11.09 -3.84
CA GLY A 97 6.52 11.34 -5.28
C GLY A 97 5.32 10.94 -6.15
N TRP A 98 4.29 10.33 -5.58
CA TRP A 98 3.13 9.85 -6.34
C TRP A 98 2.26 10.95 -6.98
N PRO A 99 2.04 12.12 -6.34
CA PRO A 99 1.31 13.21 -6.99
C PRO A 99 1.90 13.59 -8.35
N ASP A 100 3.21 13.80 -8.40
CA ASP A 100 3.92 14.21 -9.61
C ASP A 100 4.01 13.07 -10.63
N ARG A 101 4.30 11.85 -10.16
CA ARG A 101 4.50 10.69 -11.05
C ARG A 101 3.20 10.19 -11.69
N PHE A 102 2.08 10.29 -10.99
CA PHE A 102 0.82 9.67 -11.41
C PHE A 102 -0.33 10.65 -11.60
N GLY A 103 -0.17 11.93 -11.24
CA GLY A 103 -1.26 12.92 -11.28
C GLY A 103 -2.26 12.77 -10.13
N ALA A 104 -1.89 12.05 -9.06
CA ALA A 104 -2.74 11.91 -7.89
C ALA A 104 -2.78 13.24 -7.10
N PRO A 105 -3.92 13.61 -6.46
CA PRO A 105 -3.98 14.86 -5.70
C PRO A 105 -3.07 14.84 -4.47
N TYR A 106 -2.23 15.87 -4.26
CA TYR A 106 -1.37 15.99 -3.06
C TYR A 106 -2.13 15.81 -1.73
N ARG A 107 -3.33 16.40 -1.64
CA ARG A 107 -4.17 16.34 -0.43
C ARG A 107 -4.63 14.92 -0.09
N LEU A 108 -4.69 14.01 -1.06
CA LEU A 108 -5.00 12.59 -0.81
C LEU A 108 -4.01 12.00 0.21
N PHE A 109 -2.75 12.42 0.13
CA PHE A 109 -1.66 11.97 0.98
C PHE A 109 -1.45 12.85 2.22
N GLY A 110 -2.23 13.93 2.38
CA GLY A 110 -1.99 14.94 3.41
C GLY A 110 -0.79 15.84 3.12
N LEU A 111 -0.37 15.91 1.85
CA LEU A 111 0.72 16.76 1.39
C LEU A 111 0.18 18.09 0.84
N THR A 112 1.04 19.09 0.82
CA THR A 112 0.82 20.37 0.12
C THR A 112 1.58 20.33 -1.20
N LYS A 113 0.97 20.86 -2.27
CA LYS A 113 1.66 21.01 -3.55
C LYS A 113 2.82 22.00 -3.37
N PRO A 114 4.06 21.67 -3.78
CA PRO A 114 5.16 22.63 -3.82
C PRO A 114 4.84 23.77 -4.81
N ASP A 115 5.26 24.99 -4.48
CA ASP A 115 5.12 26.17 -5.34
C ASP A 115 5.96 26.07 -6.63
#